data_AF-A0A3N5UJH5-F1
#
_entry.id   AF-A0A3N5UJH5-F1
#
_cell.length_a   1.000
_cell.length_b   1.000
_cell.length_c   1.000
_cell.angle_alpha   90.00
_cell.angle_beta   90.00
_cell.angle_gamma   90.00
#
_symmetry.space_group_name_H-M   'P 1'
#
loop_
_entity.id
_entity.type
_entity.pdbx_description
1 polymer ?
#
loop_
_entity_poly.entity_id
_entity_poly.type
_entity_poly.pdbx_seq_one_letter_code
_entity_poly.pdbx_strand_id
1 'polypeptide(L)'
;VEENGGSLIAIHGRTKEQRYSGEADWDAIAEVKSLVKIPVIGSGDIKTVSDIQRMRQYTNCDAVMIGRAAIANPWIFSGLDRGQVSPEQLQKTVREHLQKSIQFYGEEDGQRLFRKYAVQYLLLRTLDRAARKEILKQRPSGEFLDILNQIYSRYECVAPS
;
A
#
# COMPACT_ATOMS: atom_id res chain seq x y z
N VAL A 1 27.95 -4.39 6.68
CA VAL A 1 26.80 -5.21 7.14
C VAL A 1 27.15 -6.68 7.09
N GLU A 2 27.45 -7.23 5.91
CA GLU A 2 27.82 -8.65 5.74
C GLU A 2 29.01 -9.09 6.60
N GLU A 3 30.14 -8.38 6.53
CA GLU A 3 31.34 -8.70 7.33
C GLU A 3 31.12 -8.63 8.85
N ASN A 4 30.03 -7.98 9.28
CA ASN A 4 29.66 -7.86 10.69
C ASN A 4 28.54 -8.84 11.07
N GLY A 5 28.29 -9.88 10.26
CA GLY A 5 27.34 -10.95 10.55
C GLY A 5 25.88 -10.65 10.21
N GLY A 6 25.60 -9.56 9.49
CA GLY A 6 24.24 -9.29 9.00
C GLY A 6 23.79 -10.39 8.04
N SER A 7 22.60 -10.97 8.26
CA SER A 7 22.10 -12.10 7.45
C SER A 7 21.28 -11.68 6.22
N LEU A 8 20.94 -10.39 6.11
CA LEU A 8 20.12 -9.82 5.04
C LEU A 8 20.31 -8.29 4.98
N ILE A 9 20.23 -7.70 3.78
CA ILE A 9 20.21 -6.25 3.58
C ILE A 9 18.90 -5.86 2.89
N ALA A 10 18.22 -4.84 3.40
CA ALA A 10 17.14 -4.17 2.67
C ALA A 10 17.62 -2.78 2.23
N ILE A 11 17.51 -2.48 0.94
CA ILE A 11 18.01 -1.24 0.35
C ILE A 11 16.85 -0.49 -0.26
N HIS A 12 16.64 0.74 0.20
CA HIS A 12 15.80 1.68 -0.51
C HIS A 12 16.69 2.48 -1.48
N GLY A 13 16.36 2.50 -2.77
CA GLY A 13 17.11 3.21 -3.82
C GLY A 13 17.01 4.73 -3.73
N ARG A 14 16.94 5.31 -2.53
CA ARG A 14 17.01 6.77 -2.34
C ARG A 14 17.93 7.07 -1.17
N THR A 15 18.65 8.17 -1.30
CA THR A 15 19.36 8.77 -0.17
C THR A 15 18.39 9.40 0.82
N LYS A 16 18.87 9.64 2.03
CA LYS A 16 18.11 10.32 3.07
C LYS A 16 17.65 11.71 2.64
N GLU A 17 18.47 12.43 1.87
CA GLU A 17 18.20 13.81 1.43
C GLU A 17 17.09 13.87 0.38
N GLN A 18 17.03 12.88 -0.51
CA GLN A 18 15.97 12.78 -1.53
C GLN A 18 14.59 12.57 -0.90
N ARG A 19 14.49 11.97 0.29
CA ARG A 19 13.20 11.60 0.92
C ARG A 19 12.30 10.82 -0.06
N TYR A 20 11.30 11.48 -0.64
CA TYR A 20 10.35 10.92 -1.61
C TYR A 20 10.40 11.61 -2.99
N SER A 21 11.35 12.52 -3.21
CA SER A 21 11.55 13.17 -4.52
C SER A 21 12.44 12.30 -5.42
N GLY A 22 12.43 12.63 -6.71
CA GLY A 22 13.15 11.87 -7.73
C GLY A 22 12.63 10.44 -7.88
N GLU A 23 13.36 9.64 -8.65
CA GLU A 23 13.12 8.22 -8.82
C GLU A 23 14.06 7.42 -7.92
N ALA A 24 13.63 6.22 -7.52
CA ALA A 24 14.51 5.31 -6.83
C ALA A 24 15.60 4.81 -7.80
N ASP A 25 16.86 4.97 -7.40
CA ASP A 25 18.04 4.45 -8.07
C ASP A 25 18.11 2.93 -7.89
N TRP A 26 17.71 2.20 -8.92
CA TRP A 26 17.78 0.75 -8.95
C TRP A 26 19.17 0.24 -9.35
N ASP A 27 20.01 1.08 -9.97
CA ASP A 27 21.40 0.73 -10.29
C ASP A 27 22.21 0.52 -9.00
N ALA A 28 22.04 1.41 -8.03
CA ALA A 28 22.64 1.26 -6.70
C ALA A 28 22.22 -0.04 -6.00
N ILE A 29 20.96 -0.49 -6.18
CA ILE A 29 20.49 -1.77 -5.63
C ILE A 29 21.18 -2.95 -6.35
N ALA A 30 21.27 -2.89 -7.68
CA ALA A 30 21.92 -3.91 -8.51
C ALA A 30 23.41 -4.04 -8.18
N GLU A 31 24.10 -2.90 -8.02
CA GLU A 31 25.50 -2.84 -7.63
C GLU A 31 25.72 -3.55 -6.28
N VAL A 32 24.95 -3.19 -5.24
CA VAL A 32 25.10 -3.86 -3.94
C VAL A 32 24.78 -5.35 -4.03
N LYS A 33 23.72 -5.75 -4.77
CA LYS A 33 23.40 -7.16 -4.97
C LYS A 33 24.52 -7.94 -5.65
N SER A 34 25.31 -7.30 -6.52
CA SER A 34 26.47 -7.94 -7.17
C SER A 34 27.67 -8.14 -6.25
N LEU A 35 27.78 -7.31 -5.19
CA LEU A 35 28.95 -7.28 -4.30
C LEU A 35 28.82 -8.19 -3.08
N VAL A 36 27.60 -8.38 -2.56
CA VAL A 36 27.35 -9.15 -1.33
C VAL A 36 26.86 -10.57 -1.62
N LYS A 37 27.14 -11.50 -0.71
CA LYS A 37 26.69 -12.90 -0.80
C LYS A 37 25.39 -13.13 -0.04
N ILE A 38 25.10 -12.32 0.98
CA ILE A 38 23.84 -12.37 1.73
C ILE A 38 22.65 -11.86 0.88
N PRO A 39 21.41 -12.29 1.20
CA PRO A 39 20.22 -11.81 0.51
C PRO A 39 20.05 -10.29 0.55
N VAL A 40 19.62 -9.72 -0.57
CA VAL A 40 19.29 -8.31 -0.74
C VAL A 40 17.81 -8.17 -1.10
N ILE A 41 17.12 -7.33 -0.35
CA ILE A 41 15.74 -6.89 -0.62
C ILE A 41 15.79 -5.49 -1.25
N GLY A 42 15.34 -5.37 -2.50
CA GLY A 42 15.21 -4.09 -3.18
C GLY A 42 13.94 -3.34 -2.78
N SER A 43 14.01 -2.02 -2.67
CA SER A 43 12.88 -1.15 -2.32
C SER A 43 12.97 0.19 -3.04
N GLY A 44 11.81 0.71 -3.45
CA GLY A 44 11.70 2.02 -4.06
C GLY A 44 10.86 1.99 -5.32
N ASP A 45 9.82 2.82 -5.33
CA ASP A 45 8.93 3.07 -6.49
C ASP A 45 8.21 1.87 -7.09
N ILE A 46 8.01 0.84 -6.28
CA ILE A 46 7.09 -0.28 -6.58
C ILE A 46 5.65 0.19 -6.36
N LYS A 47 4.87 0.28 -7.45
CA LYS A 47 3.49 0.76 -7.44
C LYS A 47 2.50 -0.31 -7.90
N THR A 48 2.93 -1.19 -8.80
CA THR A 48 2.10 -2.27 -9.37
C THR A 48 2.73 -3.65 -9.12
N VAL A 49 1.97 -4.70 -9.41
CA VAL A 49 2.48 -6.07 -9.42
C VAL A 49 3.59 -6.24 -10.46
N SER A 50 3.46 -5.60 -11.63
CA SER A 50 4.48 -5.65 -12.68
C SER A 50 5.81 -4.98 -12.26
N ASP A 51 5.77 -3.94 -11.42
CA ASP A 51 6.98 -3.32 -10.89
C ASP A 51 7.82 -4.29 -10.04
N ILE A 52 7.18 -5.23 -9.35
CA ILE A 52 7.89 -6.25 -8.56
C ILE A 52 8.76 -7.11 -9.49
N GLN A 53 8.20 -7.57 -10.60
CA GLN A 53 8.93 -8.37 -11.58
C GLN A 53 10.05 -7.55 -12.22
N ARG A 54 9.75 -6.30 -12.59
CA ARG A 54 10.72 -5.37 -13.18
C ARG A 54 11.91 -5.13 -12.25
N MET A 55 11.68 -4.86 -10.96
CA MET A 55 12.75 -4.68 -9.98
C MET A 55 13.63 -5.94 -9.86
N ARG A 56 13.01 -7.13 -9.75
CA ARG A 56 13.77 -8.38 -9.64
C ARG A 56 14.60 -8.65 -10.88
N GLN A 57 14.03 -8.45 -12.07
CA GLN A 57 14.73 -8.63 -13.34
C GLN A 57 15.88 -7.64 -13.51
N TYR A 58 15.68 -6.38 -13.13
CA TYR A 58 16.67 -5.32 -13.30
C TYR A 58 17.84 -5.45 -12.31
N THR A 59 17.54 -5.71 -11.04
CA THR A 59 18.53 -5.64 -9.95
C THR A 59 19.08 -7.01 -9.54
N ASN A 60 18.43 -8.10 -9.97
CA ASN A 60 18.69 -9.46 -9.50
C ASN A 60 18.53 -9.63 -7.97
N CYS A 61 17.78 -8.74 -7.30
CA CYS A 61 17.54 -8.83 -5.86
C CYS A 61 16.69 -10.07 -5.49
N ASP A 62 16.90 -10.60 -4.29
CA ASP A 62 16.28 -11.86 -3.85
C ASP A 62 14.80 -11.67 -3.50
N ALA A 63 14.44 -10.48 -3.01
CA ALA A 63 13.06 -10.09 -2.74
C ALA A 63 12.83 -8.59 -2.96
N VAL A 64 11.56 -8.18 -2.92
CA VAL A 64 11.14 -6.78 -3.08
C VAL A 64 10.33 -6.36 -1.86
N MET A 65 10.65 -5.20 -1.30
CA MET A 65 9.91 -4.57 -0.23
C MET A 65 9.00 -3.47 -0.78
N ILE A 66 7.73 -3.51 -0.39
CA ILE A 66 6.71 -2.57 -0.86
C ILE A 66 6.22 -1.75 0.33
N GLY A 67 6.37 -0.44 0.24
CA GLY A 67 5.92 0.51 1.27
C GLY A 67 4.60 1.18 0.89
N ARG A 68 4.71 2.41 0.37
CA ARG A 68 3.57 3.33 0.14
C ARG A 68 2.41 2.72 -0.66
N ALA A 69 2.70 1.97 -1.73
CA ALA A 69 1.67 1.38 -2.60
C ALA A 69 0.80 0.34 -1.88
N ALA A 70 1.38 -0.44 -0.97
CA ALA A 70 0.67 -1.46 -0.21
C ALA A 70 -0.40 -0.88 0.74
N ILE A 71 -0.30 0.40 1.10
CA ILE A 71 -1.31 1.08 1.94
C ILE A 71 -2.65 1.19 1.18
N ALA A 72 -2.62 1.52 -0.11
CA ALA A 72 -3.82 1.61 -0.94
C ALA A 72 -4.19 0.26 -1.59
N ASN A 73 -3.21 -0.60 -1.82
CA ASN A 73 -3.37 -1.92 -2.45
C ASN A 73 -2.65 -3.03 -1.66
N PRO A 74 -3.15 -3.47 -0.49
CA PRO A 74 -2.57 -4.58 0.26
C PRO A 74 -2.60 -5.90 -0.52
N TRP A 75 -3.51 -6.05 -1.48
CA TRP A 75 -3.60 -7.22 -2.36
C TRP A 75 -2.42 -7.36 -3.33
N ILE A 76 -1.55 -6.36 -3.42
CA ILE A 76 -0.30 -6.44 -4.19
C ILE A 76 0.57 -7.64 -3.74
N PHE A 77 0.51 -8.01 -2.45
CA PHE A 77 1.19 -9.19 -1.92
C PHE A 77 0.56 -10.52 -2.36
N SER A 78 -0.69 -10.48 -2.83
CA SER A 78 -1.38 -11.60 -3.46
C SER A 78 -1.28 -11.57 -4.99
N GLY A 79 -0.47 -10.66 -5.54
CA GLY A 79 -0.29 -10.53 -6.99
C GLY A 79 -1.44 -9.83 -7.71
N LEU A 80 -2.25 -9.03 -7.01
CA LEU A 80 -3.33 -8.24 -7.60
C LEU A 80 -3.02 -6.74 -7.59
N ASP A 81 -3.18 -6.11 -8.74
CA ASP A 81 -3.29 -4.66 -8.82
C ASP A 81 -4.66 -4.20 -8.32
N ARG A 82 -4.76 -2.96 -7.85
CA ARG A 82 -5.98 -2.45 -7.19
C ARG A 82 -7.24 -2.59 -8.05
N GLY A 83 -7.11 -2.47 -9.38
CA GLY A 83 -8.21 -2.62 -10.34
C GLY A 83 -8.70 -4.06 -10.55
N GLN A 84 -7.95 -5.06 -10.08
CA GLN A 84 -8.31 -6.48 -10.15
C GLN A 84 -9.01 -6.96 -8.87
N VAL A 85 -9.07 -6.12 -7.84
CA VAL A 85 -9.69 -6.46 -6.54
C VAL A 85 -11.20 -6.29 -6.65
N SER A 86 -11.93 -7.37 -6.41
CA SER A 86 -13.39 -7.34 -6.47
C SER A 86 -13.99 -6.47 -5.35
N PRO A 87 -15.21 -5.94 -5.53
CA PRO A 87 -15.93 -5.23 -4.48
C PRO A 87 -16.04 -6.04 -3.18
N GLU A 88 -16.29 -7.34 -3.28
CA GLU A 88 -16.37 -8.25 -2.14
C GLU A 88 -15.04 -8.35 -1.38
N GLN A 89 -13.92 -8.53 -2.11
CA GLN A 89 -12.58 -8.58 -1.51
C GLN A 89 -12.25 -7.27 -0.80
N LEU A 90 -12.56 -6.13 -1.43
CA LEU A 90 -12.40 -4.80 -0.85
C LEU A 90 -13.19 -4.66 0.46
N GLN A 91 -14.48 -4.94 0.42
CA GLN A 91 -15.37 -4.82 1.58
C GLN A 91 -14.91 -5.70 2.74
N LYS A 92 -14.53 -6.95 2.44
CA LYS A 92 -14.00 -7.89 3.43
C LYS A 92 -12.75 -7.34 4.10
N THR A 93 -11.74 -6.92 3.34
CA THR A 93 -10.49 -6.39 3.91
C THR A 93 -10.71 -5.10 4.71
N VAL A 94 -11.57 -4.19 4.23
CA VAL A 94 -11.90 -2.94 4.95
C VAL A 94 -12.57 -3.25 6.29
N ARG A 95 -13.55 -4.17 6.31
CA ARG A 95 -14.24 -4.59 7.53
C ARG A 95 -13.28 -5.25 8.52
N GLU A 96 -12.48 -6.21 8.06
CA GLU A 96 -11.51 -6.92 8.90
C GLU A 96 -10.45 -5.98 9.47
N HIS A 97 -9.95 -5.02 8.69
CA HIS A 97 -8.96 -4.06 9.16
C HIS A 97 -9.58 -3.09 10.18
N LEU A 98 -10.80 -2.59 9.96
CA LEU A 98 -11.49 -1.76 10.96
C LEU A 98 -11.67 -2.54 12.28
N GLN A 99 -12.15 -3.77 12.21
CA GLN A 99 -12.35 -4.63 13.40
C GLN A 99 -11.03 -4.85 14.16
N LYS A 100 -9.95 -5.20 13.45
CA LYS A 100 -8.62 -5.37 14.06
C LYS A 100 -8.09 -4.07 14.66
N SER A 101 -8.38 -2.93 14.03
CA SER A 101 -7.99 -1.62 14.55
C SER A 101 -8.72 -1.29 15.85
N ILE A 102 -10.03 -1.53 15.92
CA ILE A 102 -10.83 -1.38 17.15
C ILE A 102 -10.34 -2.33 18.24
N GLN A 103 -10.07 -3.59 17.89
CA GLN A 103 -9.59 -4.58 18.84
C GLN A 103 -8.24 -4.18 19.45
N PHE A 104 -7.34 -3.60 18.65
CA PHE A 104 -5.98 -3.27 19.10
C PHE A 104 -5.88 -1.91 19.80
N TYR A 105 -6.55 -0.89 19.27
CA TYR A 105 -6.45 0.50 19.77
C TYR A 105 -7.62 0.93 20.65
N GLY A 106 -8.64 0.07 20.84
CA GLY A 106 -9.89 0.45 21.48
C GLY A 106 -10.87 1.11 20.49
N GLU A 107 -12.12 1.24 20.90
CA GLU A 107 -13.22 1.68 20.02
C GLU A 107 -12.98 3.06 19.39
N GLU A 108 -12.68 4.07 20.21
CA GLU A 108 -12.52 5.43 19.72
C GLU A 108 -11.27 5.59 18.85
N ASP A 109 -10.12 5.14 19.35
CA ASP A 109 -8.85 5.30 18.65
C ASP A 109 -8.71 4.38 17.43
N GLY A 110 -9.24 3.17 17.50
CA GLY A 110 -9.26 2.25 16.36
C GLY A 110 -10.03 2.83 15.18
N GLN A 111 -11.24 3.36 15.43
CA GLN A 111 -12.00 4.06 14.40
C GLN A 111 -11.24 5.29 13.88
N ARG A 112 -10.72 6.14 14.77
CA ARG A 112 -10.01 7.37 14.39
C ARG A 112 -8.78 7.08 13.53
N LEU A 113 -7.94 6.12 13.93
CA LEU A 113 -6.71 5.77 13.25
C LEU A 113 -6.97 5.03 11.93
N PHE A 114 -8.06 4.26 11.84
CA PHE A 114 -8.45 3.56 10.62
C PHE A 114 -8.79 4.49 9.45
N ARG A 115 -9.30 5.71 9.73
CA ARG A 115 -9.69 6.69 8.70
C ARG A 115 -8.61 6.93 7.64
N LYS A 116 -7.34 6.94 8.04
CA LYS A 116 -6.22 7.16 7.11
C LYS A 116 -6.09 6.05 6.07
N TYR A 117 -6.45 4.81 6.42
CA TYR A 117 -6.45 3.67 5.53
C TYR A 117 -7.70 3.64 4.67
N ALA A 118 -8.86 3.97 5.23
CA ALA A 118 -10.09 4.05 4.46
C ALA A 118 -9.97 5.04 3.29
N VAL A 119 -9.37 6.22 3.53
CA VAL A 119 -9.07 7.19 2.46
C VAL A 119 -8.24 6.60 1.31
N GLN A 120 -7.39 5.62 1.58
CA GLN A 120 -6.53 4.97 0.60
C GLN A 120 -7.22 3.80 -0.10
N TYR A 121 -7.84 2.88 0.64
CA TYR A 121 -8.55 1.73 0.08
C TYR A 121 -9.66 2.13 -0.89
N LEU A 122 -10.39 3.15 -0.49
CA LEU A 122 -11.60 3.59 -1.17
C LEU A 122 -11.30 4.64 -2.24
N LEU A 123 -10.00 4.91 -2.46
CA LEU A 123 -9.52 5.93 -3.37
C LEU A 123 -10.20 7.28 -3.17
N LEU A 124 -10.64 7.63 -1.94
CA LEU A 124 -11.33 8.91 -1.68
C LEU A 124 -10.48 10.12 -2.07
N ARG A 125 -9.18 9.91 -2.28
CA ARG A 125 -8.26 10.87 -2.88
C ARG A 125 -8.65 11.33 -4.29
N THR A 126 -9.37 10.52 -5.05
CA THR A 126 -9.90 10.87 -6.39
C THR A 126 -11.15 11.73 -6.30
N LEU A 127 -11.87 11.70 -5.17
CA LEU A 127 -13.01 12.58 -4.93
C LEU A 127 -12.55 14.01 -4.62
N ASP A 128 -13.40 14.98 -4.94
CA ASP A 128 -13.19 16.36 -4.52
C ASP A 128 -13.16 16.49 -2.98
N ARG A 129 -12.61 17.62 -2.52
CA ARG A 129 -12.39 17.85 -1.09
C ARG A 129 -13.69 17.90 -0.29
N ALA A 130 -14.79 18.41 -0.87
CA ALA A 130 -16.06 18.54 -0.18
C ALA A 130 -16.70 17.16 0.01
N ALA A 131 -16.80 16.36 -1.04
CA ALA A 131 -17.31 14.99 -0.99
C ALA A 131 -16.52 14.13 -0.01
N ARG A 132 -15.19 14.20 -0.06
CA ARG A 132 -14.32 13.49 0.89
C ARG A 132 -14.55 13.95 2.34
N LYS A 133 -14.71 15.25 2.56
CA LYS A 133 -14.96 15.79 3.91
C LYS A 133 -16.28 15.29 4.46
N GLU A 134 -17.35 15.27 3.65
CA GLU A 134 -18.65 14.74 4.07
C GLU A 134 -18.57 13.26 4.45
N ILE A 135 -17.95 12.42 3.61
CA ILE A 135 -17.77 10.98 3.89
C ILE A 135 -16.95 10.76 5.16
N LEU A 136 -15.93 11.59 5.38
CA LEU A 136 -15.07 11.54 6.55
C LEU A 136 -15.59 12.39 7.72
N LYS A 137 -16.83 12.90 7.76
CA LYS A 137 -17.34 13.60 8.95
C LYS A 137 -17.67 12.62 10.06
N GLN A 138 -18.38 11.54 9.72
CA GLN A 138 -18.82 10.55 10.70
C GLN A 138 -17.63 9.71 11.20
N ARG A 139 -17.64 9.35 12.49
CA ARG A 139 -16.70 8.34 13.00
C ARG A 139 -16.91 7.05 12.20
N PRO A 140 -15.85 6.34 11.79
CA PRO A 140 -16.04 5.10 11.06
C PRO A 140 -16.61 4.02 11.96
N SER A 141 -17.92 4.06 12.16
CA SER A 141 -18.75 3.06 12.84
C SER A 141 -19.24 2.02 11.82
N GLY A 142 -20.17 1.15 12.22
CA GLY A 142 -20.91 0.31 11.26
C GLY A 142 -21.51 1.12 10.10
N GLU A 143 -22.02 2.33 10.38
CA GLU A 143 -22.63 3.24 9.39
C GLU A 143 -21.64 3.71 8.32
N PHE A 144 -20.35 3.82 8.64
CA PHE A 144 -19.33 4.15 7.65
C PHE A 144 -19.19 3.06 6.60
N LEU A 145 -19.22 1.78 7.00
CA LEU A 145 -19.22 0.68 6.04
C LEU A 145 -20.46 0.71 5.14
N ASP A 146 -21.61 1.14 5.67
CA ASP A 146 -22.85 1.28 4.90
C ASP A 146 -22.79 2.44 3.89
N ILE A 147 -22.21 3.58 4.28
CA ILE A 147 -21.93 4.71 3.38
C ILE A 147 -20.98 4.26 2.24
N LEU A 148 -20.00 3.42 2.53
CA LEU A 148 -19.09 2.89 1.51
C LEU A 148 -19.80 1.96 0.53
N ASN A 149 -20.70 1.11 1.03
CA ASN A 149 -21.54 0.25 0.18
C ASN A 149 -22.39 1.10 -0.77
N GLN A 150 -22.98 2.20 -0.29
CA GLN A 150 -23.77 3.13 -1.10
C GLN A 150 -22.94 3.90 -2.13
N ILE A 151 -21.69 4.24 -1.81
CA ILE A 151 -20.79 4.92 -2.75
C ILE A 151 -20.34 3.96 -3.84
N TYR A 152 -19.89 2.76 -3.50
CA TYR A 152 -19.38 1.79 -4.48
C TYR A 152 -20.46 1.25 -5.42
N SER A 153 -21.67 1.00 -4.92
CA SER A 153 -22.83 0.67 -5.78
C SER A 153 -23.17 1.77 -6.78
N ARG A 154 -22.83 3.04 -6.50
CA ARG A 154 -22.98 4.15 -7.45
C ARG A 154 -21.81 4.27 -8.44
N TYR A 155 -20.60 3.87 -8.05
CA TYR A 155 -19.42 3.90 -8.94
C TYR A 155 -19.37 2.71 -9.91
N GLU A 156 -19.99 1.57 -9.60
CA GLU A 156 -20.19 0.47 -10.55
C GLU A 156 -21.07 0.86 -11.75
N CYS A 157 -21.92 1.88 -11.61
CA CYS A 157 -22.67 2.45 -12.74
C CYS A 157 -21.84 3.37 -13.66
N VAL A 158 -20.59 3.70 -13.33
CA VAL A 158 -19.81 4.75 -14.02
C VAL A 158 -18.40 4.29 -14.43
N ALA A 159 -18.02 3.04 -14.22
CA ALA A 159 -16.77 2.52 -14.77
C ALA A 159 -16.88 2.45 -16.32
N PRO A 160 -16.01 3.14 -17.08
CA PRO A 160 -16.07 3.09 -18.53
C PRO A 160 -15.71 1.70 -19.03
N SER A 161 -16.39 1.31 -20.10
CA SER A 161 -16.17 0.11 -20.92
C SER A 161 -14.73 0.01 -21.40
#